data_AF-A0A2S6X813-F1
#
_entry.id   AF-A0A2S6X813-F1
#
_cell.length_a   1.000
_cell.length_b   1.000
_cell.length_c   1.000
_cell.angle_alpha   90.00
_cell.angle_beta   90.00
_cell.angle_gamma   90.00
#
_symmetry.space_group_name_H-M   'P 1'
#
loop_
_entity.id
_entity.type
_entity.pdbx_description
1 polymer ?
#
loop_
_entity_poly.entity_id
_entity_poly.type
_entity_poly.pdbx_seq_one_letter_code
_entity_poly.pdbx_strand_id
1 'polypeptide(L)'
;MTYTLADAVRDEFERTHPRGKNTLKCVQCYRRKDREEFRETPWHGRAAACKRCEGVTWMVLQYEQQRWALEQEREKTRMLRRHVQRLRFQRILASVPSSAAALRAAEQPYMDALERAHLRMSAAVATLPIPNPERRLKRARLTKENR
;
A
#
# COMPACT_ATOMS: atom_id res chain seq x y z
N MET A 1 24.87 -64.13 16.26
CA MET A 1 24.58 -62.71 16.49
C MET A 1 25.83 -61.92 16.18
N THR A 2 25.75 -60.92 15.29
CA THR A 2 26.89 -60.08 14.93
C THR A 2 26.98 -58.89 15.89
N TYR A 3 28.12 -58.73 16.54
CA TYR A 3 28.37 -57.60 17.43
C TYR A 3 28.48 -56.31 16.60
N THR A 4 27.61 -55.34 16.88
CA THR A 4 27.54 -54.10 16.09
C THR A 4 28.26 -52.94 16.75
N LEU A 5 28.54 -51.89 15.98
CA LEU A 5 29.09 -50.63 16.51
C LEU A 5 28.14 -50.00 17.56
N ALA A 6 26.83 -50.23 17.43
CA ALA A 6 25.86 -49.81 18.43
C ALA A 6 25.99 -50.59 19.76
N ASP A 7 26.39 -51.86 19.72
CA ASP A 7 26.62 -52.68 20.91
C ASP A 7 27.94 -52.27 21.59
N ALA A 8 28.99 -51.97 20.83
CA ALA A 8 30.26 -51.44 21.34
C ALA A 8 30.07 -50.12 22.12
N VAL A 9 29.30 -49.18 21.56
CA VAL A 9 28.99 -47.91 22.21
C VAL A 9 28.15 -48.11 23.47
N ARG A 10 27.27 -49.13 23.49
CA ARG A 10 26.43 -49.44 24.64
C ARG A 10 27.23 -50.07 25.77
N ASP A 11 28.14 -51.00 25.46
CA ASP A 11 29.05 -51.62 26.44
C ASP A 11 30.03 -50.61 27.04
N GLU A 12 30.61 -49.73 26.21
CA GLU A 12 31.49 -48.66 26.68
C GLU A 12 30.75 -47.67 27.59
N PHE A 13 29.49 -47.36 27.25
CA PHE A 13 28.61 -46.55 28.09
C PHE A 13 28.27 -47.23 29.42
N GLU A 14 28.00 -48.53 29.43
CA GLU A 14 27.71 -49.30 30.65
C GLU A 14 28.93 -49.48 31.55
N ARG A 15 30.14 -49.59 30.96
CA ARG A 15 31.41 -49.60 31.70
C ARG A 15 31.70 -48.26 32.37
N THR A 16 31.45 -47.16 31.68
CA THR A 16 31.67 -45.80 32.21
C THR A 16 30.60 -45.39 33.22
N HIS A 17 29.39 -45.97 33.13
CA HIS A 17 28.25 -45.62 33.99
C HIS A 17 27.64 -46.87 34.65
N PRO A 18 28.31 -47.47 35.65
CA PRO A 18 27.85 -48.72 36.25
C PRO A 18 26.45 -48.55 36.84
N ARG A 19 25.52 -49.41 36.39
CA ARG A 19 24.10 -49.46 36.79
C ARG A 19 23.24 -48.25 36.39
N GLY A 20 23.72 -47.35 35.53
CA GLY A 20 22.93 -46.25 34.95
C GLY A 20 22.32 -45.26 35.95
N LYS A 21 22.77 -45.29 37.22
CA LYS A 21 22.14 -44.57 38.35
C LYS A 21 22.19 -43.04 38.24
N ASN A 22 23.08 -42.51 37.39
CA ASN A 22 23.26 -41.06 37.18
C ASN A 22 22.88 -40.59 35.77
N THR A 23 22.24 -41.44 34.96
CA THR A 23 21.90 -41.11 33.57
C THR A 23 20.41 -40.78 33.44
N LEU A 24 20.09 -39.75 32.67
CA LEU A 24 18.73 -39.35 32.34
C LEU A 24 18.47 -39.56 30.84
N LYS A 25 17.25 -39.96 30.48
CA LYS A 25 16.83 -40.09 29.08
C LYS A 25 16.30 -38.74 28.59
N CYS A 26 16.91 -38.20 27.53
CA CYS A 26 16.42 -36.99 26.88
C CYS A 26 15.15 -37.30 26.07
N VAL A 27 14.12 -36.46 26.20
CA VAL A 27 12.83 -36.65 25.50
C VAL A 27 12.89 -36.28 24.03
N GLN A 28 13.77 -35.35 23.63
CA GLN A 28 13.89 -34.94 22.23
C GLN A 28 14.80 -35.88 21.40
N CYS A 29 16.00 -36.18 21.90
CA CYS A 29 16.95 -37.02 21.16
C CYS A 29 16.90 -38.51 21.53
N TYR A 30 16.05 -38.90 22.49
CA TYR A 30 15.82 -40.27 22.96
C TYR A 30 17.07 -41.06 23.43
N ARG A 31 18.20 -40.37 23.67
CA ARG A 31 19.45 -40.95 24.18
C ARG A 31 19.56 -40.78 25.70
N ARG A 32 20.22 -41.74 26.36
CA ARG A 32 20.65 -41.60 27.77
C ARG A 32 21.92 -40.76 27.81
N LYS A 33 21.98 -39.84 28.76
CA LYS A 33 23.04 -38.84 28.95
C LYS A 33 23.26 -38.62 30.43
N ASP A 34 24.42 -38.08 30.79
CA ASP A 34 24.73 -37.78 32.17
C ASP A 34 23.89 -36.65 32.71
N ARG A 35 23.65 -36.67 34.02
CA ARG A 35 22.88 -35.65 34.73
C ARG A 35 23.43 -34.24 34.53
N GLU A 36 24.75 -34.10 34.36
CA GLU A 36 25.43 -32.82 34.10
C GLU A 36 25.14 -32.23 32.71
N GLU A 37 24.68 -33.05 31.75
CA GLU A 37 24.27 -32.59 30.42
C GLU A 37 22.87 -31.98 30.39
N PHE A 38 22.18 -31.94 31.53
CA PHE A 38 20.88 -31.30 31.72
C PHE A 38 21.07 -30.01 32.52
N ARG A 39 20.30 -28.96 32.20
CA ARG A 39 20.42 -27.65 32.85
C ARG A 39 19.80 -27.64 34.25
N GLU A 40 18.66 -28.30 34.38
CA GLU A 40 17.95 -28.50 35.63
C GLU A 40 17.87 -29.99 35.91
N THR A 41 18.13 -30.41 37.16
CA THR A 41 17.73 -31.75 37.57
C THR A 41 16.21 -31.81 37.47
N PRO A 42 15.61 -32.77 36.72
CA PRO A 42 14.18 -32.80 36.54
C PRO A 42 13.52 -33.20 37.86
N TRP A 43 13.15 -32.21 38.66
CA TRP A 43 12.24 -32.39 39.79
C TRP A 43 10.83 -32.20 39.25
N HIS A 44 10.01 -33.23 39.44
CA HIS A 44 8.56 -33.33 39.19
C HIS A 44 7.97 -32.48 38.04
N GLY A 45 7.75 -33.12 36.88
CA GLY A 45 6.72 -32.69 35.91
C GLY A 45 7.21 -32.08 34.59
N ARG A 46 8.48 -31.67 34.46
CA ARG A 46 9.04 -31.23 33.16
C ARG A 46 9.79 -32.36 32.45
N ALA A 47 9.50 -32.54 31.16
CA ALA A 47 10.22 -33.47 30.28
C ALA A 47 11.70 -33.05 30.18
N ALA A 48 12.63 -33.94 30.53
CA ALA A 48 14.06 -33.63 30.51
C ALA A 48 14.59 -33.50 29.07
N ALA A 49 15.08 -32.32 28.69
CA ALA A 49 15.82 -32.09 27.45
C ALA A 49 17.30 -31.83 27.78
N CYS A 50 18.22 -32.42 27.01
CA CYS A 50 19.63 -32.13 27.19
C CYS A 50 19.96 -30.71 26.71
N LYS A 51 21.02 -30.09 27.25
CA LYS A 51 21.47 -28.71 26.92
C LYS A 51 21.52 -28.44 25.41
N ARG A 52 21.94 -29.44 24.62
CA ARG A 52 22.00 -29.36 23.14
C ARG A 52 20.62 -29.24 22.50
N CYS A 53 19.66 -30.03 22.94
CA CYS A 53 18.27 -30.04 22.46
C CYS A 53 17.53 -28.74 22.83
N GLU A 54 17.76 -28.24 24.04
CA GLU A 54 17.27 -26.93 24.47
C GLU A 54 17.80 -25.79 23.58
N GLY A 55 19.10 -25.84 23.24
CA GLY A 55 19.72 -24.84 22.35
C GLY A 55 19.13 -24.82 20.95
N VAL A 56 18.80 -25.98 20.38
CA VAL A 56 18.10 -26.06 19.08
C VAL A 56 16.69 -25.46 19.18
N THR A 57 15.98 -25.72 20.28
CA THR A 57 14.63 -25.19 20.50
C THR A 57 14.65 -23.66 20.57
N TRP A 58 15.65 -23.07 21.23
CA TRP A 58 15.82 -21.61 21.28
C TRP A 58 16.13 -21.00 19.90
N MET A 59 16.99 -21.67 19.11
CA MET A 59 17.30 -21.23 17.75
C MET A 59 16.07 -21.25 16.85
N VAL A 60 15.23 -22.29 16.95
CA VAL A 60 13.96 -22.40 16.20
C VAL A 60 13.03 -21.25 16.57
N LEU A 61 12.84 -20.99 17.88
CA LEU A 61 12.01 -19.88 18.35
C LEU A 61 12.53 -18.52 17.86
N GLN A 62 13.85 -18.33 17.83
CA GLN A 62 14.46 -17.10 17.31
C GLN A 62 14.20 -16.94 15.80
N TYR A 63 14.31 -18.03 15.02
CA TYR A 63 13.99 -18.02 13.59
C TYR A 63 12.51 -17.71 13.34
N GLU A 64 11.60 -18.25 14.14
CA GLU A 64 10.17 -17.97 14.05
C GLU A 64 9.86 -16.49 14.34
N GLN A 65 10.48 -15.92 15.38
CA GLN A 65 10.36 -14.48 15.67
C GLN A 65 10.87 -13.61 14.52
N GLN A 66 12.01 -13.96 13.92
CA GLN A 66 12.55 -13.23 12.76
C GLN A 66 11.63 -13.35 11.54
N ARG A 67 11.08 -14.53 11.26
CA ARG A 67 10.11 -14.74 10.18
C ARG A 67 8.87 -13.88 10.38
N TRP A 68 8.32 -13.90 11.59
CA TRP A 68 7.18 -13.06 11.94
C TRP A 68 7.46 -11.57 11.76
N ALA A 69 8.61 -11.09 12.22
CA ALA A 69 9.01 -9.69 12.04
C ALA A 69 9.12 -9.30 10.55
N LEU A 70 9.70 -10.17 9.73
CA LEU A 70 9.79 -9.95 8.28
C LEU A 70 8.41 -9.92 7.60
N GLU A 71 7.48 -10.76 8.04
CA GLU A 71 6.10 -10.75 7.54
C GLU A 71 5.38 -9.45 7.90
N GLN A 72 5.57 -8.94 9.12
CA GLN A 72 5.03 -7.64 9.55
C GLN A 72 5.59 -6.50 8.67
N GLU A 73 6.89 -6.47 8.41
CA GLU A 73 7.49 -5.46 7.54
C GLU A 73 7.02 -5.58 6.08
N ARG A 74 6.85 -6.81 5.57
CA ARG A 74 6.25 -7.03 4.24
C ARG A 74 4.83 -6.50 4.16
N GLU A 75 4.01 -6.68 5.20
CA GLU A 75 2.65 -6.16 5.19
C GLU A 75 2.62 -4.62 5.28
N LYS A 76 3.48 -4.02 6.09
CA LYS A 76 3.67 -2.54 6.12
C LYS A 76 4.01 -2.01 4.73
N THR A 77 4.95 -2.65 4.02
CA THR A 77 5.32 -2.21 2.66
C THR A 77 4.19 -2.39 1.65
N ARG A 78 3.38 -3.45 1.74
CA ARG A 78 2.18 -3.63 0.90
C ARG A 78 1.16 -2.51 1.14
N MET A 79 0.92 -2.13 2.39
CA MET A 79 0.00 -1.04 2.73
C MET A 79 0.51 0.31 2.22
N LEU A 80 1.80 0.59 2.38
CA LEU A 80 2.42 1.81 1.83
C LEU A 80 2.29 1.87 0.30
N ARG A 81 2.52 0.74 -0.40
CA ARG A 81 2.33 0.67 -1.86
C ARG A 81 0.89 0.96 -2.27
N ARG A 82 -0.10 0.36 -1.59
CA ARG A 82 -1.53 0.63 -1.83
C ARG A 82 -1.87 2.10 -1.59
N HIS A 83 -1.33 2.69 -0.52
CA HIS A 83 -1.55 4.10 -0.21
C HIS A 83 -0.95 5.03 -1.28
N VAL A 84 0.29 4.79 -1.72
CA VAL A 84 0.92 5.56 -2.80
C VAL A 84 0.14 5.42 -4.11
N GLN A 85 -0.34 4.23 -4.45
CA GLN A 85 -1.19 4.01 -5.62
C GLN A 85 -2.49 4.83 -5.53
N ARG A 86 -3.15 4.84 -4.36
CA ARG A 86 -4.33 5.67 -4.11
C ARG A 86 -4.04 7.17 -4.32
N LEU A 87 -2.93 7.68 -3.78
CA LEU A 87 -2.55 9.08 -3.96
C LEU A 87 -2.28 9.43 -5.43
N ARG A 88 -1.59 8.53 -6.16
CA ARG A 88 -1.38 8.70 -7.60
C ARG A 88 -2.69 8.75 -8.36
N PHE A 89 -3.62 7.86 -8.03
CA PHE A 89 -4.95 7.85 -8.65
C PHE A 89 -5.75 9.13 -8.33
N GLN A 90 -5.73 9.58 -7.08
CA GLN A 90 -6.35 10.85 -6.69
C GLN A 90 -5.77 12.05 -7.45
N ARG A 91 -4.45 12.07 -7.66
CA ARG A 91 -3.80 13.12 -8.45
C ARG A 91 -4.24 13.07 -9.91
N ILE A 92 -4.36 11.88 -10.50
CA ILE A 92 -4.90 11.73 -11.87
C ILE A 92 -6.33 12.27 -11.93
N LEU A 93 -7.21 11.84 -11.01
CA LEU A 93 -8.59 12.33 -10.95
C LEU A 93 -8.67 13.85 -10.79
N ALA A 94 -7.82 14.44 -9.95
CA ALA A 94 -7.78 15.89 -9.76
C ALA A 94 -7.25 16.64 -11.00
N SER A 95 -6.40 16.02 -11.80
CA SER A 95 -5.87 16.60 -13.04
C SER A 95 -6.83 16.51 -14.22
N VAL A 96 -7.83 15.62 -14.16
CA VAL A 96 -8.84 15.48 -15.21
C VAL A 96 -9.85 16.62 -15.06
N PRO A 97 -10.08 17.43 -16.12
CA PRO A 97 -11.10 18.47 -16.06
C PRO A 97 -12.46 17.84 -15.82
N SER A 98 -13.28 18.46 -14.95
CA SER A 98 -14.65 18.00 -14.77
C SER A 98 -15.42 18.07 -16.09
N SER A 99 -16.41 17.19 -16.28
CA SER A 99 -17.24 17.20 -17.50
C SER A 99 -17.89 18.57 -17.74
N ALA A 100 -18.29 19.26 -16.68
CA ALA A 100 -18.82 20.63 -16.76
C ALA A 100 -17.76 21.67 -17.17
N ALA A 101 -16.49 21.49 -16.82
CA ALA A 101 -15.40 22.35 -17.28
C ALA A 101 -15.06 22.06 -18.75
N ALA A 102 -15.09 20.79 -19.16
CA ALA A 102 -14.90 20.38 -20.55
C ALA A 102 -16.02 20.92 -21.47
N LEU A 103 -17.29 20.83 -21.06
CA LEU A 103 -18.41 21.40 -21.80
C LEU A 103 -18.30 22.92 -21.91
N ARG A 104 -18.00 23.62 -20.80
CA ARG A 104 -17.76 25.07 -20.84
C ARG A 104 -16.63 25.45 -21.78
N ALA A 105 -15.53 24.70 -21.79
CA ALA A 105 -14.42 24.94 -22.72
C ALA A 105 -14.82 24.71 -24.19
N ALA A 106 -15.71 23.75 -24.46
CA ALA A 106 -16.23 23.48 -25.80
C ALA A 106 -17.22 24.55 -26.28
N GLU A 107 -18.06 25.09 -25.38
CA GLU A 107 -19.07 26.11 -25.69
C GLU A 107 -18.51 27.55 -25.72
N GLN A 108 -17.45 27.82 -24.97
CA GLN A 108 -16.74 29.12 -24.92
C GLN A 108 -16.50 29.78 -26.29
N PRO A 109 -15.92 29.10 -27.32
CA PRO A 109 -15.66 29.76 -28.60
C PRO A 109 -16.93 30.22 -29.31
N TYR A 110 -18.05 29.52 -29.13
CA TYR A 110 -19.35 29.93 -29.66
C TYR A 110 -19.90 31.15 -28.92
N MET A 111 -19.83 31.14 -27.59
CA MET A 111 -20.26 32.28 -26.76
C MET A 111 -19.43 33.53 -27.06
N ASP A 112 -18.11 33.40 -27.18
CA ASP A 112 -17.22 34.50 -27.56
C ASP A 112 -17.54 35.05 -28.95
N ALA A 113 -17.92 34.18 -29.90
CA ALA A 113 -18.31 34.60 -31.24
C ALA A 113 -19.63 35.39 -31.21
N LEU A 114 -20.59 34.96 -30.40
CA LEU A 114 -21.84 35.70 -30.17
C LEU A 114 -21.56 37.06 -29.52
N GLU A 115 -20.74 37.12 -28.47
CA GLU A 115 -20.38 38.38 -27.81
C GLU A 115 -19.72 39.36 -28.80
N ARG A 116 -18.77 38.87 -29.61
CA ARG A 116 -18.16 39.69 -30.67
C ARG A 116 -19.18 40.18 -31.69
N ALA A 117 -20.14 39.34 -32.08
CA ALA A 117 -21.20 39.73 -33.01
C ALA A 117 -22.13 40.79 -32.39
N HIS A 118 -22.52 40.62 -31.12
CA HIS A 118 -23.31 41.58 -30.38
C HIS A 118 -22.61 42.93 -30.25
N LEU A 119 -21.31 42.96 -29.95
CA LEU A 119 -20.51 44.18 -29.90
C LEU A 119 -20.44 44.89 -31.24
N ARG A 120 -20.31 44.15 -32.35
CA ARG A 120 -20.34 44.74 -33.70
C ARG A 120 -21.70 45.36 -34.00
N MET A 121 -22.78 44.66 -33.66
CA MET A 121 -24.14 45.16 -33.89
C MET A 121 -24.46 46.38 -33.03
N SER A 122 -24.06 46.39 -31.75
CA SER A 122 -24.28 47.53 -30.87
C SER A 122 -23.49 48.75 -31.33
N ALA A 123 -22.24 48.58 -31.76
CA ALA A 123 -21.43 49.64 -32.36
C ALA A 123 -22.06 50.17 -33.66
N ALA A 124 -22.58 49.28 -34.52
CA ALA A 124 -23.28 49.67 -35.74
C ALA A 124 -24.54 50.49 -35.43
N VAL A 125 -25.34 50.07 -34.45
CA VAL A 125 -26.55 50.81 -34.04
C VAL A 125 -26.20 52.16 -33.40
N ALA A 126 -25.15 52.23 -32.57
CA ALA A 126 -24.70 53.47 -31.94
C ALA A 126 -24.17 54.51 -32.95
N THR A 127 -23.65 54.05 -34.09
CA THR A 127 -23.15 54.90 -35.18
C THR A 127 -24.22 55.24 -36.22
N LEU A 128 -25.44 54.69 -36.10
CA LEU A 128 -26.55 55.11 -36.96
C LEU A 128 -26.85 56.59 -36.70
N PRO A 129 -26.97 57.41 -37.76
CA PRO A 129 -27.32 58.81 -37.59
C PRO A 129 -28.72 58.88 -36.95
N ILE A 130 -28.79 59.49 -35.76
CA ILE A 130 -30.07 59.77 -35.10
C ILE A 130 -30.92 60.52 -36.12
N PRO A 131 -32.12 60.03 -36.47
CA PRO A 131 -32.95 60.66 -37.49
C PRO A 131 -33.30 62.06 -37.00
N ASN A 132 -32.65 63.08 -37.58
CA ASN A 132 -32.95 64.46 -37.25
C ASN A 132 -34.37 64.78 -37.79
N PRO A 133 -35.37 64.97 -36.90
CA PRO A 133 -36.76 65.15 -37.33
C PRO A 133 -36.91 66.40 -38.20
N GLU A 134 -36.07 67.42 -38.01
CA GLU A 134 -36.10 68.65 -38.78
C GLU A 134 -35.69 68.44 -40.24
N ARG A 135 -34.72 67.54 -40.51
CA ARG A 135 -34.33 67.20 -41.90
C ARG A 135 -35.43 66.43 -42.62
N ARG A 136 -36.17 65.58 -41.90
CA ARG A 136 -37.35 64.86 -42.43
C ARG A 136 -38.48 65.83 -42.77
N LEU A 137 -38.76 66.78 -41.89
CA LEU A 137 -39.79 67.81 -42.10
C LEU A 137 -39.42 68.76 -43.26
N LYS A 138 -38.15 69.18 -43.39
CA LYS A 138 -37.69 69.99 -44.54
C LYS A 138 -37.86 69.26 -45.87
N ARG A 139 -37.50 67.97 -45.95
CA ARG A 139 -37.74 67.16 -47.17
C ARG A 139 -39.23 67.00 -47.49
N ALA A 140 -40.07 66.76 -46.48
CA ALA A 140 -41.52 66.62 -46.66
C ALA A 140 -42.19 67.92 -47.15
N ARG A 141 -41.68 69.10 -46.73
CA ARG A 141 -42.12 70.40 -47.25
C ARG A 141 -41.70 70.60 -48.71
N LEU A 142 -40.44 70.32 -49.04
CA LEU A 142 -39.91 70.42 -50.42
C LEU A 142 -40.65 69.51 -51.42
N THR A 143 -41.16 68.36 -50.98
CA THR A 143 -41.97 67.47 -51.83
C THR A 143 -43.43 67.91 -51.99
N LYS A 144 -43.93 68.78 -51.10
CA LYS A 144 -45.28 69.35 -51.20
C LYS A 144 -45.32 70.63 -52.04
N GLU A 145 -44.21 71.37 -52.11
CA GLU A 145 -44.09 72.61 -52.90
C GLU A 145 -43.84 72.35 -54.40
N ASN A 146 -43.44 71.13 -54.79
CA ASN A 146 -43.19 70.72 -56.18
C ASN A 146 -44.34 69.90 -56.80
N ARG A 147 -45.56 70.00 -56.26
CA ARG A 147 -46.81 69.46 -56.83
C ARG A 147 -47.81 70.60 -57.01
#